data_AF-A0A1M5G2P6-F1
#
_entry.id   AF-A0A1M5G2P6-F1
#
_cell.length_a   1.000
_cell.length_b   1.000
_cell.length_c   1.000
_cell.angle_alpha   90.00
_cell.angle_beta   90.00
_cell.angle_gamma   90.00
#
_symmetry.space_group_name_H-M   'P 1'
#
loop_
_entity.id
_entity.type
_entity.pdbx_description
1 polymer ?
#
loop_
_entity_poly.entity_id
_entity_poly.type
_entity_poly.pdbx_seq_one_letter_code
_entity_poly.pdbx_strand_id
1 'polypeptide(L)'
;MSEYFSTVLWRREDATFTDNQYSRGHTWQFDGGLEVPASSSPHIVPLPYSVAENVDPEEAFVASLSSCHMLFFLAIAAKRGFVVDEYRDEALGVMEKSDGGKMAMTRVTLRPRITFSGEKQPSREQLETMHHQSHEQCFIANSVKTEVVTEILQG
;
A
#
# COMPACT_ATOMS: atom_id res chain seq x y z
N MET A 1 4.47 8.54 22.05
CA MET A 1 3.37 8.62 21.09
C MET A 1 3.90 9.39 19.90
N SER A 2 3.69 8.89 18.69
CA SER A 2 4.10 9.57 17.46
C SER A 2 2.86 9.97 16.70
N GLU A 3 2.86 11.15 16.11
CA GLU A 3 1.76 11.70 15.30
C GLU A 3 2.23 11.83 13.85
N TYR A 4 1.34 11.54 12.90
CA TYR A 4 1.63 11.57 11.46
C TYR A 4 0.60 12.47 10.77
N PHE A 5 1.07 13.43 9.98
CA PHE A 5 0.23 14.45 9.35
C PHE A 5 0.22 14.32 7.84
N SER A 6 -0.93 14.59 7.24
CA SER A 6 -1.06 14.87 5.81
C SER A 6 -2.07 15.99 5.60
N THR A 7 -1.83 16.82 4.58
CA THR A 7 -2.80 17.80 4.08
C THR A 7 -3.30 17.36 2.72
N VAL A 8 -4.62 17.28 2.55
CA VAL A 8 -5.27 16.95 1.27
C VAL A 8 -5.93 18.22 0.73
N LEU A 9 -5.50 18.66 -0.44
CA LEU A 9 -5.92 19.93 -1.03
C LEU A 9 -6.49 19.73 -2.43
N TRP A 10 -7.80 19.96 -2.56
CA TRP A 10 -8.51 20.05 -3.83
C TRP A 10 -8.97 21.50 -4.06
N ARG A 11 -8.92 21.95 -5.32
CA ARG A 11 -9.42 23.28 -5.72
C ARG A 11 -10.40 23.11 -6.87
N ARG A 12 -11.50 23.87 -6.82
CA ARG A 12 -12.54 23.84 -7.86
C ARG A 12 -12.06 24.36 -9.22
N GLU A 13 -11.09 25.28 -9.21
CA GLU A 13 -10.75 26.09 -10.39
C GLU A 13 -12.03 26.77 -10.93
N ASP A 14 -12.20 26.81 -12.25
CA ASP A 14 -13.36 27.40 -12.93
C ASP A 14 -14.50 26.39 -13.18
N ALA A 15 -14.39 25.15 -12.68
CA ALA A 15 -15.40 24.11 -12.96
C ALA A 15 -16.76 24.43 -12.31
N THR A 16 -17.84 24.14 -13.05
CA THR A 16 -19.20 24.09 -12.47
C THR A 16 -19.26 22.90 -11.53
N PHE A 17 -19.22 23.13 -10.22
CA PHE A 17 -19.13 22.01 -9.26
C PHE A 17 -20.40 21.13 -9.23
N THR A 18 -21.57 21.75 -9.36
CA THR A 18 -22.86 21.09 -9.12
C THR A 18 -23.32 20.18 -10.25
N ASP A 19 -22.65 20.18 -11.40
CA ASP A 19 -22.94 19.25 -12.49
C ASP A 19 -22.19 17.91 -12.34
N ASN A 20 -21.35 17.80 -11.31
CA ASN A 20 -20.53 16.63 -10.98
C ASN A 20 -19.44 16.28 -12.01
N GLN A 21 -19.11 17.19 -12.93
CA GLN A 21 -18.12 17.02 -14.01
C GLN A 21 -16.76 17.67 -13.71
N TYR A 22 -16.52 18.10 -12.47
CA TYR A 22 -15.23 18.66 -12.04
C TYR A 22 -14.12 17.61 -12.02
N SER A 23 -12.86 18.04 -12.15
CA SER A 23 -11.70 17.15 -11.99
C SER A 23 -11.55 16.69 -10.54
N ARG A 24 -11.24 15.42 -10.33
CA ARG A 24 -10.89 14.85 -9.01
C ARG A 24 -9.40 14.97 -8.71
N GLY A 25 -8.61 15.54 -9.62
CA GLY A 25 -7.21 15.85 -9.40
C GLY A 25 -7.02 16.75 -8.18
N HIS A 26 -6.12 16.36 -7.30
CA HIS A 26 -5.80 17.08 -6.07
C HIS A 26 -4.37 16.75 -5.61
N THR A 27 -3.94 17.29 -4.47
CA THR A 27 -2.58 17.09 -3.95
C THR A 27 -2.62 16.58 -2.51
N TRP A 28 -1.73 15.63 -2.18
CA TRP A 28 -1.40 15.26 -0.81
C TRP A 28 -0.06 15.89 -0.44
N GLN A 29 0.01 16.56 0.70
CA GLN A 29 1.23 17.18 1.23
C GLN A 29 1.61 16.52 2.55
N PHE A 30 2.88 16.17 2.68
CA PHE A 30 3.43 15.50 3.86
C PHE A 30 4.37 16.45 4.63
N ASP A 31 4.62 16.13 5.89
CA ASP A 31 5.43 16.93 6.83
C ASP A 31 6.87 17.21 6.37
N GLY A 32 7.46 16.29 5.60
CA GLY A 32 8.76 16.47 4.95
C GLY A 32 8.76 17.39 3.73
N GLY A 33 7.61 17.98 3.36
CA GLY A 33 7.46 18.89 2.22
C GLY A 33 7.21 18.21 0.87
N LEU A 34 7.09 16.88 0.82
CA LEU A 34 6.74 16.17 -0.40
C LEU A 34 5.27 16.44 -0.77
N GLU A 35 5.03 16.76 -2.03
CA GLU A 35 3.70 16.84 -2.62
C GLU A 35 3.49 15.69 -3.61
N VAL A 36 2.37 14.98 -3.48
CA VAL A 36 2.00 13.85 -4.35
C VAL A 36 0.72 14.20 -5.11
N PRO A 37 0.74 14.22 -6.45
CA PRO A 37 -0.47 14.32 -7.26
C PRO A 37 -1.39 13.12 -7.02
N ALA A 38 -2.63 13.40 -6.65
CA ALA A 38 -3.64 12.40 -6.31
C ALA A 38 -4.93 12.60 -7.11
N SER A 39 -5.77 11.56 -7.17
CA SER A 39 -7.06 11.56 -7.86
C SER A 39 -8.00 10.54 -7.20
N SER A 40 -9.26 10.49 -7.64
CA SER A 40 -10.08 9.28 -7.49
C SER A 40 -9.61 8.17 -8.43
N SER A 41 -9.91 6.91 -8.05
CA SER A 41 -9.68 5.77 -8.92
C SER A 41 -10.56 5.82 -10.18
N PRO A 42 -10.00 5.55 -11.38
CA PRO A 42 -10.77 5.38 -12.61
C PRO A 42 -11.83 4.28 -12.55
N HIS A 43 -11.69 3.32 -11.63
CA HIS A 43 -12.68 2.26 -11.38
C HIS A 43 -13.96 2.77 -10.70
N ILE A 44 -13.88 3.91 -10.00
CA ILE A 44 -14.99 4.49 -9.23
C ILE A 44 -15.55 5.72 -9.95
N VAL A 45 -14.67 6.60 -10.45
CA VAL A 45 -15.03 7.80 -11.19
C VAL A 45 -14.38 7.72 -12.59
N PRO A 46 -15.15 7.76 -13.69
CA PRO A 46 -14.60 7.56 -15.01
C PRO A 46 -13.75 8.73 -15.49
N LEU A 47 -12.91 8.46 -16.49
CA LEU A 47 -12.22 9.49 -17.27
C LEU A 47 -13.24 10.34 -18.06
N PRO A 48 -13.00 11.65 -18.26
CA PRO A 48 -11.79 12.40 -17.91
C PRO A 48 -11.83 13.03 -16.50
N TYR A 49 -12.78 12.67 -15.64
CA TYR A 49 -12.93 13.31 -14.34
C TYR A 49 -11.88 12.84 -13.32
N SER A 50 -11.43 11.59 -13.44
CA SER A 50 -10.22 11.11 -12.76
C SER A 50 -8.97 11.42 -13.59
N VAL A 51 -7.82 11.51 -12.93
CA VAL A 51 -6.49 11.64 -13.56
C VAL A 51 -5.77 10.31 -13.36
N ALA A 52 -5.62 9.52 -14.43
CA ALA A 52 -5.16 8.14 -14.35
C ALA A 52 -3.69 8.00 -13.92
N GLU A 53 -2.84 8.99 -14.17
CA GLU A 53 -1.44 8.98 -13.74
C GLU A 53 -1.23 9.34 -12.26
N ASN A 54 -2.26 9.84 -11.58
CA ASN A 54 -2.17 10.27 -10.18
C ASN A 54 -2.52 9.12 -9.24
N VAL A 55 -1.93 9.10 -8.04
CA VAL A 55 -2.26 8.09 -7.03
C VAL A 55 -3.72 8.18 -6.61
N ASP A 56 -4.40 7.04 -6.49
CA ASP A 56 -5.72 6.99 -5.85
C ASP A 56 -5.65 6.44 -4.41
N PRO A 57 -6.68 6.69 -3.57
CA PRO A 57 -6.69 6.23 -2.18
C PRO A 57 -6.60 4.71 -2.04
N GLU A 58 -7.18 3.96 -2.97
CA GLU A 58 -7.20 2.49 -2.94
C GLU A 58 -5.79 1.94 -3.22
N GLU A 59 -5.10 2.46 -4.23
CA GLU A 59 -3.69 2.14 -4.52
C GLU A 59 -2.76 2.52 -3.38
N ALA A 60 -2.92 3.73 -2.82
CA ALA A 60 -2.11 4.19 -1.70
C ALA A 60 -2.31 3.34 -0.43
N PHE A 61 -3.52 2.84 -0.21
CA PHE A 61 -3.82 1.93 0.90
C PHE A 61 -3.09 0.60 0.73
N VAL A 62 -3.12 0.00 -0.46
CA VAL A 62 -2.40 -1.24 -0.78
C VAL A 62 -0.88 -1.03 -0.63
N ALA A 63 -0.37 0.07 -1.18
CA ALA A 63 1.05 0.42 -1.08
C ALA A 63 1.50 0.60 0.38
N SER A 64 0.67 1.22 1.23
CA SER A 64 0.98 1.43 2.66
C SER A 64 1.07 0.12 3.43
N LEU A 65 0.17 -0.83 3.16
CA LEU A 65 0.21 -2.17 3.77
C LEU A 65 1.45 -2.95 3.34
N SER A 66 1.72 -2.98 2.03
CA SER A 66 2.89 -3.64 1.45
C SER A 66 4.20 -3.06 2.00
N SER A 67 4.32 -1.72 2.01
CA SER A 67 5.51 -1.02 2.49
C SER A 67 5.75 -1.26 3.98
N CYS A 68 4.70 -1.21 4.82
CA CYS A 68 4.86 -1.46 6.25
C CYS A 68 5.33 -2.90 6.52
N HIS A 69 4.75 -3.90 5.85
CA HIS A 69 5.20 -5.29 5.94
C HIS A 69 6.67 -5.45 5.51
N MET A 70 7.03 -4.89 4.36
CA MET A 70 8.39 -4.88 3.82
C MET A 70 9.40 -4.32 4.84
N LEU A 71 9.10 -3.19 5.48
CA LEU A 71 10.02 -2.55 6.43
C LEU A 71 10.31 -3.46 7.64
N PHE A 72 9.31 -4.16 8.16
CA PHE A 72 9.53 -5.16 9.20
C PHE A 72 10.32 -6.36 8.70
N PHE A 73 10.01 -6.85 7.50
CA PHE A 73 10.73 -7.96 6.88
C PHE A 73 12.22 -7.65 6.75
N LEU A 74 12.57 -6.49 6.18
CA LEU A 74 13.96 -6.05 6.01
C LEU A 74 14.69 -5.94 7.36
N ALA A 75 14.03 -5.39 8.38
CA ALA A 75 14.61 -5.29 9.71
C ALA A 75 14.85 -6.67 10.36
N ILE A 76 13.95 -7.64 10.16
CA ILE A 76 14.10 -9.01 10.66
C ILE A 76 15.21 -9.74 9.91
N ALA A 77 15.25 -9.65 8.57
CA ALA A 77 16.28 -10.26 7.74
C ALA A 77 17.68 -9.75 8.12
N ALA A 78 17.83 -8.43 8.30
CA ALA A 78 19.07 -7.81 8.75
C ALA A 78 19.51 -8.33 10.13
N LYS A 79 18.59 -8.39 11.12
CA LYS A 79 18.89 -8.95 12.45
C LYS A 79 19.32 -10.42 12.41
N ARG A 80 18.81 -11.18 11.44
CA ARG A 80 19.18 -12.59 11.21
C ARG A 80 20.43 -12.75 10.35
N GLY A 81 21.00 -11.66 9.83
CA GLY A 81 22.22 -11.65 9.02
C GLY A 81 22.01 -12.16 7.59
N PHE A 82 20.80 -12.05 7.04
CA PHE A 82 20.55 -12.28 5.61
C PHE A 82 20.71 -10.97 4.84
N VAL A 83 21.46 -10.99 3.75
CA VAL A 83 21.63 -9.83 2.88
C VAL A 83 20.54 -9.84 1.82
N VAL A 84 19.64 -8.86 1.88
CA VAL A 84 18.59 -8.64 0.87
C VAL A 84 19.10 -7.62 -0.13
N ASP A 85 19.16 -7.99 -1.41
CA ASP A 85 19.53 -7.06 -2.49
C ASP A 85 18.30 -6.36 -3.08
N GLU A 86 17.21 -7.11 -3.26
CA GLU A 86 15.94 -6.59 -3.75
C GLU A 86 14.79 -7.20 -2.96
N TYR A 87 13.82 -6.35 -2.61
CA TYR A 87 12.49 -6.76 -2.18
C TYR A 87 11.51 -6.11 -3.13
N ARG A 88 10.75 -6.92 -3.87
CA ARG A 88 9.73 -6.46 -4.80
C ARG A 88 8.40 -7.09 -4.43
N ASP A 89 7.38 -6.27 -4.22
CA ASP A 89 6.04 -6.73 -3.92
C ASP A 89 5.05 -6.17 -4.94
N GLU A 90 4.39 -7.08 -5.65
CA GLU A 90 3.28 -6.76 -6.55
C GLU A 90 1.95 -7.01 -5.82
N ALA A 91 1.70 -6.19 -4.80
CA ALA A 91 0.52 -6.34 -3.96
C ALA A 91 -0.77 -6.02 -4.72
N LEU A 92 -1.85 -6.74 -4.40
CA LEU A 92 -3.16 -6.59 -5.01
C LEU A 92 -4.23 -6.33 -3.95
N GLY A 93 -4.98 -5.24 -4.10
CA GLY A 93 -6.17 -4.96 -3.31
C GLY A 93 -7.46 -5.36 -4.03
N VAL A 94 -8.43 -5.88 -3.27
CA VAL A 94 -9.77 -6.21 -3.77
C VAL A 94 -10.81 -5.41 -2.99
N MET A 95 -11.64 -4.67 -3.73
CA MET A 95 -12.82 -4.03 -3.19
C MET A 95 -14.07 -4.84 -3.48
N GLU A 96 -14.84 -5.17 -2.44
CA GLU A 96 -16.15 -5.78 -2.56
C GLU A 96 -17.05 -5.37 -1.39
N LYS A 97 -18.29 -5.88 -1.37
CA LYS A 97 -19.18 -5.69 -0.22
C LYS A 97 -18.69 -6.52 0.95
N SER A 98 -18.29 -5.86 2.03
CA SER A 98 -18.04 -6.50 3.32
C SER A 98 -19.29 -7.16 3.90
N ASP A 99 -19.13 -7.99 4.94
CA ASP A 99 -20.25 -8.62 5.67
C ASP A 99 -21.29 -7.60 6.18
N GLY A 100 -20.88 -6.34 6.40
CA GLY A 100 -21.76 -5.23 6.77
C GLY A 100 -22.51 -4.59 5.59
N GLY A 101 -22.42 -5.15 4.38
CA GLY A 101 -23.06 -4.68 3.16
C GLY A 101 -22.43 -3.44 2.51
N LYS A 102 -21.38 -2.88 3.11
CA LYS A 102 -20.67 -1.69 2.60
C LYS A 102 -19.50 -2.12 1.71
N MET A 103 -19.29 -1.39 0.61
CA MET A 103 -18.06 -1.51 -0.18
C MET A 103 -16.85 -1.13 0.68
N ALA A 104 -15.83 -1.99 0.67
CA ALA A 104 -14.56 -1.77 1.36
C ALA A 104 -13.44 -2.55 0.66
N MET A 105 -12.18 -2.19 0.96
CA MET A 105 -11.03 -3.05 0.66
C MET A 105 -11.08 -4.27 1.58
N THR A 106 -11.65 -5.39 1.12
CA THR A 106 -11.86 -6.58 1.95
C THR A 106 -10.64 -7.47 2.02
N ARG A 107 -9.81 -7.49 0.96
CA ARG A 107 -8.60 -8.29 0.90
C ARG A 107 -7.45 -7.53 0.27
N VAL A 108 -6.25 -7.71 0.83
CA VAL A 108 -4.98 -7.34 0.21
C VAL A 108 -4.05 -8.55 0.20
N THR A 109 -3.61 -8.95 -0.99
CA THR A 109 -2.63 -10.02 -1.19
C THR A 109 -1.26 -9.39 -1.43
N LEU A 110 -0.35 -9.55 -0.47
CA LEU A 110 1.06 -9.24 -0.63
C LEU A 110 1.75 -10.38 -1.38
N ARG A 111 2.54 -10.07 -2.40
CA ARG A 111 3.24 -11.04 -3.25
C ARG A 111 4.74 -10.74 -3.32
N PRO A 112 5.46 -10.84 -2.19
CA PRO A 112 6.87 -10.51 -2.14
C PRO A 112 7.71 -11.51 -2.93
N ARG A 113 8.60 -10.98 -3.76
CA ARG A 113 9.75 -11.64 -4.39
C ARG A 113 11.01 -10.98 -3.86
N ILE A 114 11.94 -11.79 -3.34
CA ILE A 114 13.13 -11.28 -2.66
C ILE A 114 14.36 -11.97 -3.23
N THR A 115 15.37 -11.18 -3.57
CA THR A 115 16.68 -11.69 -3.97
C THR A 115 17.67 -11.48 -2.83
N PHE A 116 18.43 -12.53 -2.51
CA PHE A 116 19.41 -12.54 -1.43
C PHE A 116 20.82 -12.75 -1.99
N SER A 117 21.82 -12.16 -1.34
CA SER A 117 23.24 -12.39 -1.63
C SER A 117 24.02 -12.90 -0.42
N GLY A 118 25.28 -13.26 -0.66
CA GLY A 118 26.19 -13.80 0.34
C GLY A 118 26.06 -15.30 0.55
N GLU A 119 26.95 -15.85 1.38
CA GLU A 119 27.02 -17.30 1.66
C GLU A 119 25.83 -17.78 2.49
N LYS A 120 25.27 -16.91 3.33
CA LYS A 120 24.14 -17.23 4.20
C LYS A 120 22.84 -16.95 3.48
N GLN A 121 22.23 -18.02 2.97
CA GLN A 121 20.92 -17.99 2.30
C GLN A 121 19.82 -18.51 3.24
N PRO A 122 18.62 -17.89 3.27
CA PRO A 122 17.51 -18.39 4.07
C PRO A 122 16.92 -19.66 3.47
N SER A 123 16.51 -20.61 4.31
CA SER A 123 15.63 -21.69 3.87
C SER A 123 14.20 -21.16 3.62
N ARG A 124 13.37 -21.95 2.93
CA ARG A 124 11.95 -21.63 2.73
C ARG A 124 11.21 -21.41 4.05
N GLU A 125 11.44 -22.27 5.04
CA GLU A 125 10.82 -22.17 6.37
C GLU A 125 11.27 -20.89 7.11
N GLN A 126 12.55 -20.52 6.99
CA GLN A 126 13.04 -19.26 7.57
C GLN A 126 12.39 -18.05 6.89
N LEU A 127 12.22 -18.10 5.58
CA LEU A 127 11.53 -17.05 4.81
C LEU A 127 10.07 -16.91 5.24
N GLU A 128 9.33 -18.02 5.32
CA GLU A 128 7.95 -18.06 5.83
C GLU A 128 7.85 -17.50 7.25
N THR A 129 8.75 -17.92 8.14
CA THR A 129 8.82 -17.41 9.51
C THR A 129 9.04 -15.90 9.54
N MET A 130 9.94 -15.38 8.70
CA MET A 130 10.20 -13.94 8.63
C MET A 130 8.98 -13.16 8.13
N HIS A 131 8.29 -13.64 7.09
CA HIS A 131 7.07 -12.98 6.60
C HIS A 131 5.92 -13.02 7.60
N HIS A 132 5.73 -14.15 8.28
CA HIS A 132 4.72 -14.25 9.34
C HIS A 132 5.02 -13.28 10.49
N GLN A 133 6.27 -13.23 10.98
CA GLN A 133 6.68 -12.27 12.01
C GLN A 133 6.53 -10.81 11.57
N SER A 134 6.73 -10.53 10.29
CA SER A 134 6.58 -9.19 9.72
C SER A 134 5.10 -8.76 9.69
N HIS A 135 4.20 -9.70 9.35
CA HIS A 135 2.76 -9.46 9.36
C HIS A 135 2.25 -9.13 10.77
N GLU A 136 2.61 -9.93 11.78
CA GLU A 136 2.21 -9.71 13.19
C GLU A 136 2.68 -8.34 13.73
N GLN A 137 3.85 -7.88 13.29
CA GLN A 137 4.42 -6.61 13.74
C GLN A 137 3.97 -5.40 12.91
N CYS A 138 3.38 -5.63 11.74
CA CYS A 138 3.00 -4.58 10.79
C CYS A 138 1.92 -3.67 11.38
N PHE A 139 2.28 -2.41 11.67
CA PHE A 139 1.36 -1.44 12.26
C PHE A 139 0.11 -1.21 11.41
N ILE A 140 0.26 -1.16 10.08
CA ILE A 140 -0.87 -0.90 9.18
C ILE A 140 -1.78 -2.12 9.07
N ALA A 141 -1.24 -3.34 9.02
CA ALA A 141 -2.04 -4.57 9.05
C ALA A 141 -2.85 -4.68 10.36
N ASN A 142 -2.23 -4.29 11.49
CA ASN A 142 -2.89 -4.25 12.80
C ASN A 142 -3.97 -3.15 12.94
N SER A 143 -4.09 -2.26 11.95
CA SER A 143 -4.99 -1.10 11.99
C SER A 143 -6.21 -1.25 11.08
N VAL A 144 -6.34 -2.35 10.35
CA VAL A 144 -7.37 -2.52 9.30
C VAL A 144 -8.26 -3.73 9.57
N LYS A 145 -9.46 -3.72 8.99
CA LYS A 145 -10.36 -4.90 8.93
C LYS A 145 -10.12 -5.77 7.70
N THR A 146 -9.34 -5.26 6.74
CA THR A 146 -8.95 -5.94 5.52
C THR A 146 -8.22 -7.22 5.86
N GLU A 147 -8.58 -8.33 5.22
CA GLU A 147 -7.81 -9.56 5.27
C GLU A 147 -6.50 -9.35 4.51
N VAL A 148 -5.36 -9.39 5.21
CA VAL A 148 -4.05 -9.20 4.59
C VAL A 148 -3.35 -10.56 4.53
N VAL A 149 -3.17 -11.09 3.32
CA VAL A 149 -2.55 -12.40 3.07
C VAL A 149 -1.19 -12.22 2.40
N THR A 150 -0.25 -13.15 2.64
CA THR A 150 1.09 -13.12 2.02
C THR A 150 1.33 -14.37 1.18
N GLU A 151 1.57 -14.17 -0.11
CA GLU A 151 1.91 -15.21 -1.08
C GLU A 151 3.40 -15.07 -1.46
N ILE A 152 4.26 -15.84 -0.80
CA ILE A 152 5.71 -15.73 -0.97
C ILE A 152 6.15 -16.35 -2.30
N LEU A 153 6.49 -15.48 -3.26
CA LEU A 153 6.94 -15.89 -4.59
C LEU A 153 8.39 -16.41 -4.54
N GLN A 154 8.72 -17.34 -5.44
CA GLN A 154 10.12 -17.77 -5.62
C GLN A 154 10.90 -16.64 -6.28
N GLY A 155 12.04 -16.28 -5.68
CA GLY A 155 13.05 -15.39 -6.25
C GLY A 155 13.60 -15.91 -7.56
#